data_AF-A0A7S0P2V8-F1
#
_entry.id   AF-A0A7S0P2V8-F1
#
_cell.length_a   1.000
_cell.length_b   1.000
_cell.length_c   1.000
_cell.angle_alpha   90.00
_cell.angle_beta   90.00
_cell.angle_gamma   90.00
#
_symmetry.space_group_name_H-M   'P 1'
#
loop_
_entity.id
_entity.type
_entity.pdbx_description
1 polymer ?
#
loop_
_entity_poly.entity_id
_entity_poly.type
_entity_poly.pdbx_seq_one_letter_code
_entity_poly.pdbx_strand_id
1 'polypeptide(L)'
;VDEFQRWDYVGAPWRENDRWCQGKPWLMASGNGGLSLRSRRAMLACLDKAPYTRGQSEDVYYAENVSKTGGMLAPRAVALRFSVESVMADDPFGLHAPFKHLSSADMAELLAPIVYTTESGSTGAGADAGAGQ
;
A
#
# COMPACT_ATOMS: atom_id res chain seq x y z
N VAL A 1 -2.54 -10.61 -3.98
CA VAL A 1 -3.17 -9.40 -4.59
C VAL A 1 -4.67 -9.61 -4.88
N ASP A 2 -5.09 -10.77 -5.38
CA ASP A 2 -6.49 -11.04 -5.80
C ASP A 2 -7.54 -10.79 -4.72
N GLU A 3 -7.25 -11.12 -3.46
CA GLU A 3 -8.17 -10.88 -2.33
C GLU A 3 -8.53 -9.39 -2.13
N PHE A 4 -7.68 -8.48 -2.61
CA PHE A 4 -7.87 -7.04 -2.50
C PHE A 4 -8.69 -6.47 -3.65
N GLN A 5 -8.78 -7.17 -4.79
CA GLN A 5 -9.48 -6.70 -6.00
C GLN A 5 -11.00 -6.65 -5.86
N ARG A 6 -11.55 -7.22 -4.79
CA ARG A 6 -12.99 -7.13 -4.44
C ARG A 6 -13.41 -5.72 -4.00
N TRP A 7 -12.45 -4.82 -3.74
CA TRP A 7 -12.69 -3.43 -3.34
C TRP A 7 -12.33 -2.51 -4.50
N ASP A 8 -13.12 -1.46 -4.70
CA ASP A 8 -12.85 -0.47 -5.74
C ASP A 8 -11.74 0.52 -5.32
N TYR A 9 -11.47 0.66 -4.03
CA TYR A 9 -10.32 1.39 -3.50
C TYR A 9 -9.76 0.66 -2.27
N VAL A 10 -8.46 0.38 -2.30
CA VAL A 10 -7.68 -0.01 -1.12
C VAL A 10 -6.28 0.60 -1.19
N GLY A 11 -5.86 1.23 -0.10
CA GLY A 11 -4.51 1.69 0.21
C GLY A 11 -4.28 1.61 1.72
N ALA A 12 -3.17 2.17 2.22
CA ALA A 12 -2.86 2.13 3.65
C ALA A 12 -3.91 2.92 4.48
N PRO A 13 -4.23 2.50 5.70
CA PRO A 13 -5.15 3.23 6.56
C PRO A 13 -4.51 4.50 7.14
N TRP A 14 -5.31 5.53 7.39
CA TRP A 14 -4.89 6.73 8.14
C TRP A 14 -4.98 6.52 9.66
N ARG A 15 -4.29 7.35 10.43
CA ARG A 15 -4.48 7.46 11.90
C ARG A 15 -5.79 8.20 12.19
N GLU A 16 -6.36 7.97 13.37
CA GLU A 16 -7.59 8.64 13.80
C GLU A 16 -7.46 10.17 13.79
N ASN A 17 -6.30 10.66 14.25
CA ASN A 17 -6.03 12.09 14.39
C ASN A 17 -5.48 12.74 13.11
N ASP A 18 -5.35 11.99 12.00
CA ASP A 18 -4.92 12.58 10.73
C ASP A 18 -5.94 13.61 10.26
N ARG A 19 -5.46 14.77 9.77
CA ARG A 19 -6.30 15.93 9.44
C ARG A 19 -7.46 15.62 8.49
N TRP A 20 -7.29 14.64 7.59
CA TRP A 20 -8.29 14.22 6.61
C TRP A 20 -9.45 13.43 7.25
N CYS A 21 -9.22 12.81 8.41
CA CYS A 21 -10.22 12.00 9.12
C CYS A 21 -11.07 12.83 10.10
N GLN A 22 -10.68 14.07 10.40
CA GLN A 22 -11.40 14.94 11.32
C GLN A 22 -12.83 15.21 10.83
N GLY A 23 -13.83 14.82 11.64
CA GLY A 23 -15.25 14.88 11.26
C GLY A 23 -15.66 13.87 10.18
N LYS A 24 -14.75 12.99 9.75
CA LYS A 24 -14.94 11.98 8.70
C LYS A 24 -14.33 10.62 9.11
N PRO A 25 -14.76 10.01 10.22
CA PRO A 25 -14.10 8.81 10.77
C PRO A 25 -14.08 7.61 9.81
N TRP A 26 -15.02 7.54 8.86
CA TRP A 26 -15.00 6.49 7.82
C TRP A 26 -13.77 6.53 6.91
N LEU A 27 -13.11 7.69 6.78
CA LEU A 27 -11.88 7.82 5.98
C LEU A 27 -10.71 7.06 6.61
N MET A 28 -10.73 6.81 7.92
CA MET A 28 -9.71 5.99 8.59
C MET A 28 -9.63 4.56 8.03
N ALA A 29 -10.63 4.12 7.26
CA ALA A 29 -10.66 2.77 6.71
C ALA A 29 -9.54 2.52 5.71
N SER A 30 -9.37 3.37 4.70
CA SER A 30 -8.39 3.17 3.64
C SER A 30 -8.12 4.47 2.89
N GLY A 31 -6.86 4.73 2.56
CA GLY A 31 -6.40 6.02 2.08
C GLY A 31 -5.00 5.94 1.46
N ASN A 32 -4.15 6.93 1.76
CA ASN A 32 -2.69 6.90 1.55
C ASN A 32 -2.31 6.34 0.17
N GLY A 33 -2.61 7.11 -0.87
CA GLY A 33 -2.70 6.59 -2.23
C GLY A 33 -1.40 6.11 -2.88
N GLY A 34 -0.25 6.32 -2.25
CA GLY A 34 1.06 6.06 -2.83
C GLY A 34 1.36 4.58 -3.12
N LEU A 35 0.74 3.66 -2.38
CA LEU A 35 0.52 2.28 -2.82
C LEU A 35 -0.97 1.99 -2.66
N SER A 36 -1.67 1.82 -3.78
CA SER A 36 -3.11 1.53 -3.76
C SER A 36 -3.56 0.73 -4.98
N LEU A 37 -4.64 -0.04 -4.82
CA LEU A 37 -5.40 -0.64 -5.91
C LEU A 37 -6.71 0.09 -6.08
N ARG A 38 -7.03 0.41 -7.33
CA ARG A 38 -8.18 1.25 -7.67
C ARG A 38 -8.88 0.74 -8.92
N SER A 39 -10.18 0.62 -8.83
CA SER A 39 -11.05 0.30 -9.95
C SER A 39 -11.19 1.52 -10.86
N ARG A 40 -10.74 1.40 -12.11
CA ARG A 40 -10.88 2.45 -13.12
C ARG A 40 -12.33 2.95 -13.23
N ARG A 41 -13.29 2.03 -13.23
CA ARG A 41 -14.72 2.33 -13.30
C ARG A 41 -15.16 3.23 -12.13
N ALA A 42 -14.74 2.91 -10.91
CA ALA A 42 -15.12 3.66 -9.73
C ALA A 42 -14.43 5.03 -9.67
N MET A 43 -13.16 5.13 -10.08
CA MET A 43 -12.46 6.41 -10.13
C MET A 43 -13.11 7.37 -11.12
N LEU A 44 -13.50 6.89 -12.32
CA LEU A 44 -14.26 7.68 -13.28
C LEU A 44 -15.62 8.12 -12.72
N ALA A 45 -16.33 7.23 -12.03
CA ALA A 45 -17.59 7.59 -11.39
C ALA A 45 -17.44 8.68 -10.31
N CYS A 46 -16.31 8.71 -9.58
CA CYS A 46 -15.99 9.84 -8.69
C CYS A 46 -15.86 11.14 -9.48
N LEU A 47 -15.05 11.15 -10.54
CA LEU A 47 -14.82 12.34 -11.38
C LEU A 47 -16.11 12.89 -11.99
N ASP A 48 -17.02 12.01 -12.41
CA ASP A 48 -18.28 12.41 -13.04
C ASP A 48 -19.33 12.93 -12.05
N LYS A 49 -19.34 12.40 -10.81
CA LYS A 49 -20.47 12.59 -9.88
C LYS A 49 -20.13 13.36 -8.60
N ALA A 50 -18.86 13.49 -8.24
CA ALA A 50 -18.43 14.10 -6.98
C ALA A 50 -17.60 15.37 -7.21
N PRO A 51 -17.93 16.49 -6.53
CA PRO A 51 -17.19 17.73 -6.70
C PRO A 51 -15.77 17.59 -6.15
N TYR A 52 -14.80 18.14 -6.87
CA TYR A 52 -13.42 18.25 -6.41
C TYR A 52 -13.18 19.59 -5.72
N THR A 53 -12.61 19.55 -4.52
CA THR A 53 -12.16 20.76 -3.83
C THR A 53 -10.71 21.04 -4.20
N ARG A 54 -10.45 22.22 -4.79
CA ARG A 54 -9.08 22.61 -5.16
C ARG A 54 -8.16 22.58 -3.94
N GLY A 55 -7.05 21.86 -4.06
CA GLY A 55 -6.06 21.70 -2.98
C GLY A 55 -6.29 20.47 -2.09
N GLN A 56 -7.36 19.72 -2.30
CA GLN A 56 -7.54 18.40 -1.68
C GLN A 56 -6.53 17.40 -2.25
N SER A 57 -5.95 16.56 -1.40
CA SER A 57 -5.12 15.44 -1.86
C SER A 57 -5.97 14.47 -2.67
N GLU A 58 -5.40 13.94 -3.75
CA GLU A 58 -6.10 13.07 -4.70
C GLU A 58 -6.64 11.78 -4.05
N ASP A 59 -5.87 11.18 -3.16
CA ASP A 59 -6.23 9.96 -2.45
C ASP A 59 -7.37 10.19 -1.45
N VAL A 60 -7.35 11.32 -0.75
CA VAL A 60 -8.45 11.77 0.11
C VAL A 60 -9.71 11.99 -0.72
N TYR A 61 -9.61 12.63 -1.89
CA TYR A 61 -10.75 12.82 -2.79
C TYR A 61 -11.39 11.48 -3.19
N TYR A 62 -10.60 10.50 -3.61
CA TYR A 62 -11.15 9.21 -4.03
C TYR A 62 -11.67 8.39 -2.85
N ALA A 63 -10.93 8.29 -1.74
CA ALA A 63 -11.37 7.57 -0.55
C ALA A 63 -12.69 8.14 0.00
N GLU A 64 -12.87 9.46 -0.06
CA GLU A 64 -14.08 10.13 0.40
C GLU A 64 -15.29 9.87 -0.49
N ASN A 65 -15.08 9.74 -1.80
CA ASN A 65 -16.17 9.75 -2.78
C ASN A 65 -16.48 8.37 -3.35
N VAL A 66 -15.60 7.38 -3.26
CA VAL A 66 -15.80 6.06 -3.89
C VAL A 66 -17.10 5.40 -3.43
N SER A 67 -17.41 5.42 -2.13
CA SER A 67 -18.67 4.86 -1.62
C SER A 67 -19.88 5.72 -1.98
N LYS A 68 -19.71 7.05 -2.09
CA LYS A 68 -20.79 7.99 -2.46
C LYS A 68 -21.20 7.85 -3.93
N THR A 69 -20.29 7.37 -4.78
CA THR A 69 -20.53 7.19 -6.23
C THR A 69 -20.82 5.74 -6.62
N GLY A 70 -20.98 4.85 -5.64
CA GLY A 70 -21.42 3.47 -5.81
C GLY A 70 -20.29 2.44 -5.92
N GLY A 71 -19.06 2.80 -5.58
CA GLY A 71 -17.95 1.87 -5.41
C GLY A 71 -17.78 1.39 -3.97
N MET A 72 -16.82 0.50 -3.75
CA MET A 72 -16.53 -0.08 -2.44
C MET A 72 -15.16 0.36 -1.91
N LEU A 73 -15.15 1.12 -0.81
CA LEU A 73 -13.93 1.39 -0.02
C LEU A 73 -13.60 0.17 0.86
N ALA A 74 -12.34 -0.28 0.83
CA ALA A 74 -11.90 -1.36 1.71
C ALA A 74 -12.02 -0.97 3.19
N PRO A 75 -12.51 -1.86 4.06
CA PRO A 75 -12.56 -1.62 5.50
C PRO A 75 -11.14 -1.64 6.09
N ARG A 76 -10.99 -1.00 7.26
CA ARG A 76 -9.69 -0.86 7.94
C ARG A 76 -8.91 -2.16 8.11
N ALA A 77 -9.60 -3.24 8.48
CA ALA A 77 -8.98 -4.56 8.65
C ALA A 77 -8.35 -5.09 7.35
N VAL A 78 -8.94 -4.77 6.18
CA VAL A 78 -8.35 -5.12 4.88
C VAL A 78 -7.19 -4.18 4.55
N ALA A 79 -7.34 -2.87 4.79
CA ALA A 79 -6.29 -1.89 4.53
C ALA A 79 -5.00 -2.17 5.33
N LEU A 80 -5.12 -2.60 6.59
CA LEU A 80 -3.99 -3.02 7.43
C LEU A 80 -3.20 -4.19 6.81
N ARG A 81 -3.91 -5.16 6.22
CA ARG A 81 -3.29 -6.29 5.51
C ARG A 81 -2.72 -5.89 4.15
N PHE A 82 -3.20 -4.80 3.57
CA PHE A 82 -2.79 -4.37 2.23
C PHE A 82 -1.47 -3.62 2.26
N SER A 83 -1.36 -2.55 3.04
CA SER A 83 -0.10 -1.81 3.08
C SER A 83 0.10 -0.93 4.31
N VAL A 84 1.37 -0.68 4.63
CA VAL A 84 1.79 0.26 5.69
C VAL A 84 2.40 1.53 5.11
N GLU A 85 1.96 2.68 5.62
CA GLU A 85 2.60 4.00 5.47
C GLU A 85 2.79 4.65 6.84
N SER A 86 1.70 4.91 7.57
CA SER A 86 1.78 5.56 8.89
C SER A 86 1.22 4.74 10.06
N VAL A 87 0.57 3.61 9.78
CA VAL A 87 -0.04 2.72 10.79
C VAL A 87 0.62 1.35 10.67
N MET A 88 1.23 0.86 11.75
CA MET A 88 1.82 -0.48 11.81
C MET A 88 0.78 -1.57 11.59
N ALA A 89 1.19 -2.63 10.93
CA ALA A 89 0.41 -3.84 10.72
C ALA A 89 1.36 -5.04 10.59
N ASP A 90 0.90 -6.19 11.05
CA ASP A 90 1.64 -7.44 10.93
C ASP A 90 1.49 -8.01 9.51
N ASP A 91 2.61 -8.40 8.91
CA ASP A 91 2.68 -9.05 7.59
C ASP A 91 1.86 -8.32 6.48
N PRO A 92 2.13 -7.02 6.23
CA PRO A 92 1.40 -6.28 5.20
C PRO A 92 1.85 -6.71 3.80
N PHE A 93 0.93 -6.73 2.84
CA PHE A 93 1.23 -7.06 1.45
C PHE A 93 2.23 -6.09 0.79
N GLY A 94 2.30 -4.84 1.24
CA GLY A 94 3.29 -3.89 0.75
C GLY A 94 3.52 -2.69 1.66
N LEU A 95 4.50 -1.87 1.29
CA LEU A 95 4.93 -0.70 2.07
C LEU A 95 4.95 0.53 1.17
N HIS A 96 4.44 1.67 1.63
CA HIS A 96 4.59 2.96 0.95
C HIS A 96 5.25 3.98 1.87
N ALA A 97 6.53 4.24 1.61
CA ALA A 97 7.34 5.23 2.34
C ALA A 97 7.19 5.24 3.89
N PRO A 98 7.07 4.09 4.58
CA PRO A 98 6.81 4.08 6.02
C PRO A 98 7.92 4.73 6.86
N PHE A 99 9.14 4.78 6.33
CA PHE A 99 10.29 5.47 6.93
C PHE A 99 10.06 6.98 7.17
N LYS A 100 9.04 7.59 6.54
CA LYS A 100 8.67 8.99 6.79
C LYS A 100 7.82 9.17 8.06
N HIS A 101 7.20 8.11 8.56
CA HIS A 101 6.15 8.17 9.59
C HIS A 101 6.40 7.27 10.79
N LEU A 102 7.26 6.26 10.62
CA LEU A 102 7.56 5.24 11.62
C LEU A 102 8.99 5.38 12.14
N SER A 103 9.24 4.85 13.33
CA SER A 103 10.57 4.85 13.93
C SER A 103 11.49 3.84 13.23
N SER A 104 12.80 3.93 13.44
CA SER A 104 13.73 2.91 12.95
C SER A 104 13.47 1.52 13.54
N ALA A 105 12.91 1.44 14.76
CA ALA A 105 12.55 0.18 15.40
C ALA A 105 11.35 -0.47 14.68
N ASP A 106 10.30 0.30 14.42
CA ASP A 106 9.13 -0.14 13.65
C ASP A 106 9.55 -0.58 12.23
N MET A 107 10.45 0.17 11.60
CA MET A 107 11.00 -0.19 10.29
C MET A 107 11.79 -1.50 10.33
N ALA A 108 12.57 -1.74 11.38
CA ALA A 108 13.29 -3.01 11.55
C ALA A 108 12.32 -4.18 11.70
N GLU A 109 11.22 -3.99 12.45
CA GLU A 109 10.17 -5.00 12.60
C GLU A 109 9.47 -5.31 11.27
N LEU A 110 9.07 -4.30 10.49
CA LEU A 110 8.43 -4.49 9.18
C LEU A 110 9.33 -5.21 8.17
N LEU A 111 10.64 -4.98 8.23
CA LEU A 111 11.59 -5.52 7.27
C LEU A 111 12.18 -6.87 7.70
N ALA A 112 12.10 -7.23 8.98
CA ALA A 112 12.67 -8.47 9.52
C ALA A 112 12.23 -9.75 8.77
N PRO A 113 10.96 -9.89 8.32
CA PRO A 113 10.53 -11.07 7.57
C PRO A 113 11.00 -11.10 6.11
N ILE A 114 11.48 -9.98 5.56
CA ILE A 114 11.84 -9.87 4.14
C ILE A 114 13.24 -10.46 3.93
N VAL A 115 13.29 -11.77 3.66
CA VAL A 115 14.52 -12.48 3.32
C VAL A 115 14.66 -12.55 1.80
N TYR A 116 15.75 -11.99 1.26
CA TYR A 116 16.11 -12.18 -0.14
C TYR A 116 17.21 -13.25 -0.23
N THR A 117 16.97 -14.31 -1.01
CA THR A 117 18.04 -15.23 -1.41
C THR A 117 18.79 -14.62 -2.57
N THR A 118 20.05 -14.24 -2.35
CA THR A 118 20.97 -14.04 -3.45
C THR A 118 21.35 -15.41 -3.99
N GLU A 119 20.99 -15.71 -5.24
CA GLU A 119 21.61 -16.84 -5.92
C GLU A 119 23.10 -16.51 -6.04
N SER A 120 23.92 -17.20 -5.26
CA SER A 120 25.36 -17.18 -5.46
C SER A 120 25.61 -17.86 -6.79
N GLY A 121 25.97 -17.07 -7.80
CA GLY A 121 26.42 -17.58 -9.09
C GLY A 121 27.48 -18.65 -8.88
N SER A 122 27.21 -19.84 -9.40
CA SER A 122 28.17 -20.93 -9.53
C SER A 122 29.45 -20.38 -10.17
N THR A 123 30.50 -20.18 -9.38
CA THR A 123 31.87 -20.12 -9.89
C THR A 123 32.30 -21.55 -10.20
N GLY A 124 31.83 -22.06 -11.34
CA GLY A 124 32.38 -23.23 -11.99
C GLY A 124 33.78 -22.89 -12.51
N ALA A 125 34.78 -22.93 -11.63
CA ALA A 125 36.17 -22.98 -12.04
C ALA A 125 36.50 -24.42 -12.45
N GLY A 126 36.05 -24.80 -13.65
CA GLY A 126 36.68 -25.88 -14.39
C GLY A 126 38.06 -25.39 -14.85
N ALA A 127 39.11 -25.75 -14.12
CA ALA A 127 40.47 -25.71 -14.64
C ALA A 127 40.85 -27.13 -15.06
N ASP A 128 40.58 -27.42 -16.33
CA ASP A 128 41.30 -28.41 -17.12
C ASP A 128 42.79 -28.01 -17.13
N ALA A 129 43.65 -28.91 -16.67
CA ALA A 129 45.09 -28.86 -16.88
C ALA A 129 45.56 -30.26 -17.30
N GLY A 130 45.29 -30.60 -18.55
CA GLY A 130 46.32 -30.90 -19.54
C GLY A 130 47.46 -31.83 -19.12
N ALA A 131 47.42 -33.04 -19.67
CA ALA A 131 48.54 -33.97 -19.79
C ALA A 131 49.74 -33.33 -20.52
N GLY A 132 50.96 -33.66 -20.09
CA GLY A 132 52.19 -33.30 -20.80
C GLY A 132 53.44 -33.87 -20.14
N GLN A 133 53.75 -35.12 -20.52
CA GLN A 133 55.05 -35.84 -20.57
C GLN A 133 56.14 -35.54 -19.54
#